data_AF-A0AAV5UMX8-F1
#
_entry.id   AF-A0AAV5UMX8-F1
#
_cell.length_a   1.000
_cell.length_b   1.000
_cell.length_c   1.000
_cell.angle_alpha   90.00
_cell.angle_beta   90.00
_cell.angle_gamma   90.00
#
_symmetry.space_group_name_H-M   'P 1'
#
loop_
_entity.id
_entity.type
_entity.pdbx_description
1 polymer ?
#
loop_
_entity_poly.entity_id
_entity_poly.type
_entity_poly.pdbx_seq_one_letter_code
_entity_poly.pdbx_strand_id
1 'polypeptide(L)'
;KSEVNRFYSNEVFEWTDGSYQNANNWASGFPSTVFGTCVQLLLASEFGVQGQWTNIACSVKQPYICFRNGGSYGPTAFPPPPKADAHCPPIPYYTGSGSIYSPNYPLSIPNQQRCEYVLGAKEGMRASVFFPSFDCQRTSLALYDGLNSDTPFLTFNTTRPSINQSYTATTNVMKMVFSTNGPTAPGGTGWEAAFISV
;
A
#
# COMPACT_ATOMS: atom_id res chain seq x y z
N LYS A 1 11.24 -1.17 13.24
CA LYS A 1 12.23 -2.20 12.83
C LYS A 1 11.53 -3.15 11.88
N SER A 2 12.10 -3.47 10.72
CA SER A 2 11.38 -4.12 9.61
C SER A 2 12.16 -5.34 9.13
N GLU A 3 11.63 -6.53 9.44
CA GLU A 3 12.01 -7.89 8.98
C GLU A 3 12.52 -8.79 10.12
N VAL A 4 11.73 -9.82 10.47
CA VAL A 4 12.18 -10.99 11.26
C VAL A 4 12.65 -12.02 10.25
N ASN A 5 13.95 -12.35 10.23
CA ASN A 5 14.49 -13.18 9.14
C ASN A 5 14.91 -14.59 9.52
N ARG A 6 15.13 -14.92 10.81
CA ARG A 6 15.61 -16.27 11.12
C ARG A 6 15.33 -16.74 12.54
N PHE A 7 14.81 -17.97 12.64
CA PHE A 7 14.77 -18.76 13.88
C PHE A 7 16.08 -19.53 14.06
N TYR A 8 16.64 -19.48 15.28
CA TYR A 8 17.68 -20.41 15.73
C TYR A 8 17.10 -21.37 16.76
N SER A 9 17.70 -22.57 16.88
CA SER A 9 17.23 -23.70 17.68
C SER A 9 17.13 -23.48 19.20
N ASN A 10 17.40 -22.27 19.69
CA ASN A 10 17.40 -21.86 21.09
C ASN A 10 16.32 -20.81 21.41
N GLU A 11 15.23 -20.74 20.64
CA GLU A 11 14.12 -19.80 20.83
C GLU A 11 14.46 -18.32 20.60
N VAL A 12 15.64 -18.04 20.02
CA VAL A 12 16.11 -16.69 19.74
C VAL A 12 15.89 -16.35 18.26
N PHE A 13 15.23 -15.21 18.01
CA PHE A 13 15.02 -14.67 16.67
C PHE A 13 15.89 -13.45 16.40
N GLU A 14 16.43 -13.42 15.19
CA GLU A 14 17.23 -12.30 14.69
C GLU A 14 16.39 -11.49 13.68
N TRP A 15 16.23 -10.19 13.96
CA TRP A 15 15.76 -9.20 12.99
C TRP A 15 16.83 -8.98 11.91
N THR A 16 16.47 -8.48 10.73
CA THR A 16 17.47 -8.19 9.68
C THR A 16 18.47 -7.12 10.02
N ASP A 17 18.16 -6.31 11.03
CA ASP A 17 19.09 -5.35 11.61
C ASP A 17 20.07 -5.98 12.61
N GLY A 18 20.04 -7.32 12.78
CA GLY A 18 20.87 -8.08 13.70
C GLY A 18 20.42 -8.00 15.16
N SER A 19 19.30 -7.33 15.45
CA SER A 19 18.78 -7.27 16.81
C SER A 19 18.03 -8.54 17.19
N TYR A 20 18.14 -8.94 18.46
CA TYR A 20 17.46 -10.12 18.98
C TYR A 20 16.15 -9.75 19.67
N GLN A 21 15.09 -10.52 19.45
CA GLN A 21 13.84 -10.43 20.22
C GLN A 21 13.25 -11.82 20.49
N ASN A 22 12.71 -12.00 21.69
CA ASN A 22 11.93 -13.18 22.03
C ASN A 22 10.48 -12.94 21.62
N ALA A 23 10.05 -13.53 20.50
CA ALA A 23 8.66 -13.51 20.07
C ALA A 23 7.96 -14.76 20.59
N ASN A 24 7.00 -14.61 21.50
CA ASN A 24 6.35 -15.75 22.19
C ASN A 24 4.97 -16.14 21.61
N ASN A 25 4.47 -15.44 20.59
CA ASN A 25 3.10 -15.64 20.07
C ASN A 25 3.01 -16.73 18.99
N TRP A 26 3.58 -17.90 19.22
CA TRP A 26 3.62 -18.99 18.23
C TRP A 26 2.29 -19.71 18.09
N ALA A 27 1.96 -20.12 16.86
CA ALA A 27 0.87 -21.03 16.61
C ALA A 27 1.21 -22.43 17.16
N SER A 28 0.19 -23.21 17.50
CA SER A 28 0.40 -24.56 18.05
C SER A 28 1.15 -25.43 17.04
N GLY A 29 2.24 -26.07 17.47
CA GLY A 29 3.06 -26.92 16.60
C GLY A 29 4.12 -26.17 15.78
N PHE A 30 4.28 -24.87 16.00
CA PHE A 30 5.34 -24.05 15.39
C PHE A 30 6.30 -23.50 16.47
N PRO A 31 7.59 -23.29 16.16
CA PRO A 31 8.22 -23.54 14.87
C PRO A 31 8.36 -25.03 14.56
N SER A 32 8.08 -25.40 13.31
CA SER A 32 8.10 -26.77 12.81
C SER A 32 9.36 -27.03 12.00
N THR A 33 10.01 -28.17 12.22
CA THR A 33 11.21 -28.55 11.45
C THR A 33 10.95 -28.80 9.97
N VAL A 34 9.68 -28.89 9.57
CA VAL A 34 9.25 -29.16 8.19
C VAL A 34 9.17 -27.88 7.35
N PHE A 35 8.79 -26.76 7.95
CA PHE A 35 8.41 -25.54 7.21
C PHE A 35 9.52 -24.48 7.19
N GLY A 36 10.76 -24.84 6.87
CA GLY A 36 11.87 -23.87 6.72
C GLY A 36 12.21 -23.11 8.01
N THR A 37 12.89 -21.95 7.92
CA THR A 37 13.40 -21.23 9.11
C THR A 37 13.03 -19.74 9.16
N CYS A 38 12.32 -19.23 8.15
CA CYS A 38 11.88 -17.84 8.11
C CYS A 38 10.52 -17.69 8.77
N VAL A 39 10.26 -16.55 9.40
CA VAL A 39 9.04 -16.33 10.20
C VAL A 39 7.97 -15.66 9.34
N GLN A 40 6.72 -16.08 9.50
CA GLN A 40 5.57 -15.41 8.91
C GLN A 40 4.45 -15.25 9.94
N LEU A 41 3.57 -14.29 9.68
CA LEU A 41 2.36 -14.09 10.46
C LEU A 41 1.22 -14.94 9.88
N LEU A 42 0.53 -15.66 10.75
CA LEU A 42 -0.65 -16.42 10.39
C LEU A 42 -1.81 -15.44 10.10
N LEU A 43 -2.17 -15.28 8.83
CA LEU A 43 -3.25 -14.37 8.40
C LEU A 43 -4.63 -15.05 8.38
N ALA A 44 -4.68 -16.37 8.33
CA ALA A 44 -5.89 -17.18 8.29
C ALA A 44 -5.88 -18.23 9.41
N SER A 45 -7.04 -18.60 9.94
CA SER A 45 -7.15 -19.47 11.12
C SER A 45 -6.91 -20.96 10.84
N GLU A 46 -6.08 -21.30 9.86
CA GLU A 46 -5.86 -22.69 9.39
C GLU A 46 -5.00 -23.50 10.38
N PHE A 47 -3.98 -22.86 10.95
CA PHE A 47 -2.99 -23.51 11.82
C PHE A 47 -2.95 -22.93 13.24
N GLY A 48 -3.90 -22.07 13.59
CA GLY A 48 -3.91 -21.32 14.84
C GLY A 48 -4.83 -20.10 14.79
N VAL A 49 -4.58 -19.15 15.69
CA VAL A 49 -5.27 -17.87 15.77
C VAL A 49 -4.58 -16.85 14.87
N GLN A 50 -5.36 -16.02 14.17
CA GLN A 50 -4.83 -14.94 13.35
C GLN A 50 -3.89 -14.05 14.18
N GLY A 51 -2.72 -13.73 13.63
CA GLY A 51 -1.69 -12.94 14.30
C GLY A 51 -0.64 -13.77 15.05
N GLN A 52 -0.76 -15.10 15.08
CA GLN A 52 0.29 -15.99 15.61
C GLN A 52 1.44 -16.20 14.62
N TRP A 53 2.61 -16.54 15.13
CA TRP A 53 3.80 -16.83 14.33
C TRP A 53 3.82 -18.27 13.84
N THR A 54 4.19 -18.46 12.58
CA THR A 54 4.57 -19.76 11.99
C THR A 54 5.91 -19.59 11.26
N ASN A 55 6.54 -20.69 10.84
CA ASN A 55 7.72 -20.64 10.00
C ASN A 55 7.43 -21.19 8.59
N ILE A 56 8.14 -20.66 7.60
CA ILE A 56 8.08 -21.02 6.18
C ILE A 56 9.50 -21.06 5.56
N ALA A 57 9.61 -21.68 4.38
CA ALA A 57 10.82 -21.63 3.57
C ALA A 57 11.16 -20.17 3.20
N CYS A 58 12.41 -19.77 3.47
CA CYS A 58 12.90 -18.40 3.24
C CYS A 58 12.88 -17.95 1.77
N SER A 59 12.75 -18.88 0.82
CA SER A 59 12.58 -18.57 -0.60
C SER A 59 11.20 -17.98 -0.92
N VAL A 60 10.21 -18.16 -0.04
CA VAL A 60 8.87 -17.62 -0.23
C VAL A 60 8.86 -16.13 0.11
N LYS A 61 8.50 -15.29 -0.86
CA LYS A 61 8.35 -13.85 -0.66
C LYS A 61 7.07 -13.57 0.13
N GLN A 62 7.19 -12.88 1.25
CA GLN A 62 6.09 -12.49 2.13
C GLN A 62 6.09 -10.97 2.36
N PRO A 63 4.93 -10.36 2.68
CA PRO A 63 4.85 -8.96 3.11
C PRO A 63 5.65 -8.71 4.40
N TYR A 64 6.02 -7.45 4.63
CA TYR A 64 6.85 -7.04 5.77
C TYR A 64 6.03 -6.79 7.04
N ILE A 65 6.63 -7.07 8.20
CA ILE A 65 6.05 -6.80 9.51
C ILE A 65 6.95 -5.82 10.26
N CYS A 66 6.35 -4.73 10.74
CA CYS A 66 7.04 -3.71 11.51
C CYS A 66 6.89 -3.96 13.00
N PHE A 67 8.01 -4.08 13.71
CA PHE A 67 8.03 -4.09 15.16
C PHE A 67 8.16 -2.68 15.75
N ARG A 68 7.39 -2.44 16.81
CA ARG A 68 7.39 -1.23 17.62
C ARG A 68 7.38 -1.63 19.11
N ASN A 69 8.27 -1.06 19.91
CA ASN A 69 8.29 -1.27 21.37
C ASN A 69 6.99 -0.76 22.02
N GLY A 70 6.47 -1.51 23.00
CA GLY A 70 5.18 -1.25 23.65
C GLY A 70 5.18 -0.08 24.63
N GLY A 71 5.25 1.15 24.13
CA GLY A 71 4.82 2.34 24.86
C GLY A 71 3.38 2.73 24.52
N SER A 72 2.71 3.46 25.42
CA SER A 72 1.46 4.15 25.10
C SER A 72 1.73 5.22 24.05
N TYR A 73 1.58 4.84 22.80
CA TYR A 73 1.62 5.75 21.67
C TYR A 73 0.20 5.82 21.12
N GLY A 74 -0.29 7.05 20.95
CA GLY A 74 -1.54 7.30 20.24
C GLY A 74 -1.54 6.66 18.84
N PRO A 75 -2.66 6.72 18.11
CA PRO A 75 -2.70 6.28 16.72
C PRO A 75 -1.47 6.82 16.00
N THR A 76 -0.72 5.94 15.34
CA THR A 76 0.44 6.32 14.54
C THR A 76 0.03 7.52 13.69
N ALA A 77 0.82 8.60 13.73
CA ALA A 77 0.79 9.58 12.67
C ALA A 77 0.85 8.82 11.34
N PHE A 78 0.04 9.26 10.38
CA PHE A 78 -0.13 8.64 9.06
C PHE A 78 1.23 8.07 8.57
N PRO A 79 1.30 6.80 8.12
CA PRO A 79 2.58 6.20 7.71
C PRO A 79 3.32 7.16 6.77
N PRO A 80 4.63 7.38 6.97
CA PRO A 80 5.37 8.28 6.11
C PRO A 80 5.21 7.83 4.65
N PRO A 81 5.14 8.76 3.68
CA PRO A 81 5.05 8.39 2.28
C PRO A 81 6.12 7.35 1.92
N PRO A 82 5.80 6.35 1.07
CA PRO A 82 6.81 5.46 0.51
C PRO A 82 7.99 6.28 -0.01
N LYS A 83 9.21 5.71 0.05
CA LYS A 83 10.37 6.36 -0.58
C LYS A 83 10.02 6.66 -2.04
N ALA A 84 10.37 7.88 -2.48
CA ALA A 84 10.11 8.33 -3.84
C ALA A 84 10.68 7.33 -4.87
N ASP A 85 9.81 6.80 -5.72
CA ASP A 85 10.14 5.92 -6.84
C ASP A 85 9.58 6.51 -8.13
N ALA A 86 10.45 6.75 -9.11
CA ALA A 86 10.10 7.32 -10.39
C ALA A 86 9.15 6.45 -11.23
N HIS A 87 8.99 5.17 -10.91
CA HIS A 87 8.11 4.26 -11.64
C HIS A 87 6.69 4.26 -11.08
N CYS A 88 5.74 3.90 -11.93
CA CYS A 88 4.39 3.56 -11.47
C CYS A 88 4.45 2.42 -10.44
N PRO A 89 3.49 2.37 -9.49
CA PRO A 89 3.47 1.32 -8.50
C PRO A 89 3.44 -0.07 -9.17
N PRO A 90 4.27 -1.03 -8.71
CA PRO A 90 4.32 -2.36 -9.31
C PRO A 90 3.03 -3.15 -9.09
N ILE A 91 2.26 -2.81 -8.05
CA ILE A 91 0.95 -3.39 -7.75
C ILE A 91 -0.07 -2.24 -7.80
N PRO A 92 -0.99 -2.24 -8.78
CA PRO A 92 -1.96 -1.17 -8.93
C PRO A 92 -3.20 -1.36 -8.04
N TYR A 93 -3.30 -2.44 -7.26
CA TYR A 93 -4.52 -2.81 -6.53
C TYR A 93 -4.45 -2.43 -5.05
N TYR A 94 -5.46 -1.68 -4.58
CA TYR A 94 -5.60 -1.18 -3.22
C TYR A 94 -6.96 -1.56 -2.66
N THR A 95 -7.05 -2.01 -1.40
CA THR A 95 -8.31 -2.47 -0.79
C THR A 95 -8.61 -1.80 0.54
N GLY A 96 -9.90 -1.55 0.80
CA GLY A 96 -10.39 -1.00 2.07
C GLY A 96 -10.26 0.51 2.13
N SER A 97 -9.16 1.00 2.71
CA SER A 97 -8.81 2.42 2.78
C SER A 97 -7.29 2.61 2.88
N GLY A 98 -6.80 3.78 2.49
CA GLY A 98 -5.38 4.12 2.57
C GLY A 98 -5.00 5.34 1.75
N SER A 99 -3.70 5.64 1.72
CA SER A 99 -3.14 6.69 0.85
C SER A 99 -2.38 6.10 -0.33
N ILE A 100 -2.40 6.86 -1.41
CA ILE A 100 -1.84 6.57 -2.72
C ILE A 100 -1.09 7.81 -3.15
N TYR A 101 0.03 7.62 -3.84
CA TYR A 101 0.91 8.70 -4.22
C TYR A 101 1.21 8.63 -5.72
N SER A 102 1.46 9.80 -6.32
CA SER A 102 2.01 9.86 -7.66
C SER A 102 3.42 9.24 -7.71
N PRO A 103 3.89 8.79 -8.87
CA PRO A 103 5.30 8.41 -9.03
C PRO A 103 6.21 9.54 -8.56
N ASN A 104 7.26 9.16 -7.87
CA ASN A 104 8.31 10.01 -7.34
C ASN A 104 7.87 11.00 -6.25
N TYR A 105 6.62 11.00 -5.78
CA TYR A 105 6.16 11.90 -4.72
C TYR A 105 7.04 11.78 -3.46
N PRO A 106 7.42 12.87 -2.77
CA PRO A 106 7.07 14.28 -3.02
C PRO A 106 8.04 15.01 -3.97
N LEU A 107 8.85 14.28 -4.73
CA LEU A 107 9.71 14.82 -5.77
C LEU A 107 8.95 14.93 -7.10
N SER A 108 9.55 15.62 -8.06
CA SER A 108 8.94 15.85 -9.37
C SER A 108 8.64 14.56 -10.11
N ILE A 109 7.43 14.46 -10.64
CA ILE A 109 6.98 13.30 -11.41
C ILE A 109 7.77 13.23 -12.73
N PRO A 110 8.17 12.04 -13.20
CA PRO A 110 8.80 11.91 -14.51
C PRO A 110 7.86 12.22 -15.68
N ASN A 111 8.46 12.47 -16.84
CA ASN A 111 7.73 12.56 -18.10
C ASN A 111 7.24 11.18 -18.57
N GLN A 112 6.26 11.18 -19.49
CA GLN A 112 5.75 9.98 -20.17
C GLN A 112 5.26 8.87 -19.24
N GLN A 113 4.68 9.25 -18.10
CA GLN A 113 4.09 8.32 -17.15
C GLN A 113 2.64 8.02 -17.54
N ARG A 114 2.23 6.76 -17.34
CA ARG A 114 0.83 6.33 -17.40
C ARG A 114 0.61 5.29 -16.31
N CYS A 115 0.14 5.74 -15.15
CA CYS A 115 -0.07 4.88 -13.99
C CYS A 115 -1.56 4.60 -13.81
N GLU A 116 -1.87 3.34 -13.56
CA GLU A 116 -3.22 2.87 -13.28
C GLU A 116 -3.30 2.42 -11.82
N TYR A 117 -4.39 2.78 -11.16
CA TYR A 117 -4.68 2.46 -9.77
C TYR A 117 -6.10 1.90 -9.70
N VAL A 118 -6.28 0.79 -9.01
CA VAL A 118 -7.54 0.07 -8.83
C VAL A 118 -7.87 0.06 -7.35
N LEU A 119 -8.95 0.73 -6.98
CA LEU A 119 -9.37 0.98 -5.61
C LEU A 119 -10.59 0.12 -5.31
N GLY A 120 -10.39 -0.95 -4.56
CA GLY A 120 -11.44 -1.85 -4.08
C GLY A 120 -11.99 -1.39 -2.73
N ALA A 121 -13.27 -1.06 -2.69
CA ALA A 121 -14.04 -0.93 -1.46
C ALA A 121 -14.56 -2.30 -0.99
N LYS A 122 -14.99 -2.35 0.27
CA LYS A 122 -15.69 -3.53 0.80
C LYS A 122 -16.96 -3.81 0.00
N GLU A 123 -17.33 -5.08 -0.12
CA GLU A 123 -18.59 -5.48 -0.73
C GLU A 123 -19.79 -4.76 -0.09
N GLY A 124 -20.70 -4.24 -0.92
CA GLY A 124 -21.84 -3.42 -0.51
C GLY A 124 -21.54 -1.92 -0.28
N MET A 125 -20.26 -1.52 -0.32
CA MET A 125 -19.83 -0.13 -0.21
C MET A 125 -19.38 0.42 -1.57
N ARG A 126 -19.22 1.75 -1.68
CA ARG A 126 -18.71 2.41 -2.87
C ARG A 126 -17.26 2.87 -2.65
N ALA A 127 -16.47 2.81 -3.71
CA ALA A 127 -15.11 3.35 -3.68
C ALA A 127 -15.16 4.88 -3.81
N SER A 128 -14.48 5.59 -2.91
CA SER A 128 -14.38 7.05 -2.95
C SER A 128 -12.93 7.49 -2.75
N VAL A 129 -12.51 8.52 -3.48
CA VAL A 129 -11.15 9.08 -3.44
C VAL A 129 -11.22 10.60 -3.26
N PHE A 130 -10.28 11.15 -2.50
CA PHE A 130 -10.05 12.59 -2.37
C PHE A 130 -8.56 12.90 -2.35
N PHE A 131 -8.20 14.15 -2.60
CA PHE A 131 -6.81 14.58 -2.75
C PHE A 131 -6.44 15.60 -1.67
N PRO A 132 -5.72 15.19 -0.60
CA PRO A 132 -5.16 16.12 0.38
C PRO A 132 -4.12 17.09 -0.22
N SER A 133 -3.37 16.63 -1.21
CA SER A 133 -2.34 17.41 -1.91
C SER A 133 -2.38 17.11 -3.40
N PHE A 134 -2.39 18.16 -4.22
CA PHE A 134 -2.34 18.02 -5.68
C PHE A 134 -1.56 19.19 -6.28
N ASP A 135 -0.25 18.98 -6.47
CA ASP A 135 0.68 19.93 -7.08
C ASP A 135 1.28 19.32 -8.34
N CYS A 136 0.50 19.39 -9.42
CA CYS A 136 0.84 18.84 -10.72
C CYS A 136 0.48 19.83 -11.82
N GLN A 137 1.36 19.95 -12.81
CA GLN A 137 1.16 20.77 -14.00
C GLN A 137 1.37 19.93 -15.26
N ARG A 138 0.57 20.16 -16.31
CA ARG A 138 0.63 19.39 -17.57
C ARG A 138 0.41 17.88 -17.39
N THR A 139 -0.53 17.54 -16.50
CA THR A 139 -0.90 16.15 -16.18
C THR A 139 -2.37 15.91 -16.51
N SER A 140 -2.72 14.64 -16.72
CA SER A 140 -4.10 14.19 -16.86
C SER A 140 -4.45 13.20 -15.76
N LEU A 141 -5.66 13.31 -15.19
CA LEU A 141 -6.21 12.36 -14.24
C LEU A 141 -7.63 11.99 -14.68
N ALA A 142 -7.92 10.70 -14.79
CA ALA A 142 -9.23 10.17 -15.17
C ALA A 142 -9.72 9.15 -14.14
N LEU A 143 -10.98 9.26 -13.74
CA LEU A 143 -11.64 8.36 -12.79
C LEU A 143 -12.73 7.57 -13.51
N TYR A 144 -12.76 6.26 -13.29
CA TYR A 144 -13.63 5.30 -13.95
C TYR A 144 -14.43 4.52 -12.92
N ASP A 145 -15.67 4.22 -13.27
CA ASP A 145 -16.62 3.53 -12.41
C ASP A 145 -16.57 2.02 -12.68
N GLY A 146 -15.62 1.34 -12.05
CA GLY A 146 -15.32 -0.08 -12.28
C GLY A 146 -14.06 -0.34 -13.11
N LEU A 147 -13.51 -1.54 -12.96
CA LEU A 147 -12.30 -1.99 -13.66
C LEU A 147 -12.49 -2.04 -15.19
N ASN A 148 -13.64 -2.57 -15.61
CA ASN A 148 -14.01 -2.79 -17.02
C ASN A 148 -14.67 -1.56 -17.66
N SER A 149 -14.70 -0.41 -16.98
CA SER A 149 -15.26 0.80 -17.54
C SER A 149 -14.26 1.43 -18.52
N ASP A 150 -14.70 1.62 -19.77
CA ASP A 150 -13.91 2.22 -20.85
C ASP A 150 -14.04 3.74 -20.91
N THR A 151 -15.04 4.31 -20.22
CA THR A 151 -15.32 5.74 -20.21
C THR A 151 -15.16 6.31 -18.80
N PRO A 152 -14.33 7.35 -18.60
CA PRO A 152 -14.21 7.96 -17.28
C PRO A 152 -15.48 8.74 -16.93
N PHE A 153 -15.93 8.63 -15.68
CA PHE A 153 -17.03 9.47 -15.18
C PHE A 153 -16.55 10.89 -14.83
N LEU A 154 -15.23 11.07 -14.64
CA LEU A 154 -14.62 12.37 -14.38
C LEU A 154 -13.20 12.43 -14.95
N THR A 155 -12.81 13.57 -15.50
CA THR A 155 -11.47 13.78 -16.07
C THR A 155 -10.96 15.19 -15.80
N PHE A 156 -9.70 15.29 -15.41
CA PHE A 156 -8.95 16.51 -15.16
C PHE A 156 -7.80 16.59 -16.18
N ASN A 157 -8.01 17.28 -17.30
CA ASN A 157 -7.00 17.47 -18.35
C ASN A 157 -6.37 18.87 -18.31
N THR A 158 -7.19 19.89 -18.03
CA THR A 158 -6.79 21.30 -17.94
C THR A 158 -7.10 21.90 -16.56
N THR A 159 -7.86 21.16 -15.76
CA THR A 159 -8.25 21.49 -14.39
C THR A 159 -7.53 20.59 -13.41
N ARG A 160 -7.59 20.92 -12.12
CA ARG A 160 -7.08 20.09 -11.03
C ARG A 160 -8.24 19.66 -10.11
N PRO A 161 -8.13 18.50 -9.43
CA PRO A 161 -9.06 18.14 -8.36
C PRO A 161 -9.11 19.22 -7.28
N SER A 162 -10.29 19.43 -6.70
CA SER A 162 -10.45 20.27 -5.52
C SER A 162 -9.87 19.55 -4.32
N ILE A 163 -9.04 20.25 -3.54
CA ILE A 163 -8.40 19.68 -2.35
C ILE A 163 -9.46 19.21 -1.36
N ASN A 164 -9.30 17.99 -0.85
CA ASN A 164 -10.22 17.32 0.08
C ASN A 164 -11.68 17.16 -0.41
N GLN A 165 -11.94 17.34 -1.71
CA GLN A 165 -13.22 16.98 -2.30
C GLN A 165 -13.25 15.48 -2.58
N SER A 166 -14.31 14.81 -2.13
CA SER A 166 -14.54 13.40 -2.42
C SER A 166 -15.15 13.21 -3.81
N TYR A 167 -14.64 12.21 -4.51
CA TYR A 167 -15.14 11.71 -5.79
C TYR A 167 -15.48 10.23 -5.60
N THR A 168 -16.74 9.87 -5.81
CA THR A 168 -17.26 8.54 -5.44
C THR A 168 -17.78 7.81 -6.67
N ALA A 169 -17.34 6.57 -6.86
CA ALA A 169 -17.84 5.65 -7.87
C ALA A 169 -19.25 5.14 -7.52
N THR A 170 -20.02 4.66 -8.49
CA THR A 170 -21.28 3.94 -8.19
C THR A 170 -21.03 2.49 -7.80
N THR A 171 -19.87 1.95 -8.18
CA THR A 171 -19.43 0.58 -7.88
C THR A 171 -18.50 0.50 -6.66
N ASN A 172 -18.23 -0.72 -6.20
CA ASN A 172 -17.24 -1.01 -5.16
C ASN A 172 -15.80 -1.01 -5.69
N VAL A 173 -15.58 -0.72 -6.98
CA VAL A 173 -14.25 -0.70 -7.60
C VAL A 173 -14.09 0.60 -8.39
N MET A 174 -13.10 1.41 -8.07
CA MET A 174 -12.74 2.58 -8.88
C MET A 174 -11.42 2.34 -9.59
N LYS A 175 -11.37 2.62 -10.90
CA LYS A 175 -10.11 2.69 -11.64
C LYS A 175 -9.73 4.17 -11.79
N MET A 176 -8.51 4.51 -11.43
CA MET A 176 -7.93 5.85 -11.56
C MET A 176 -6.72 5.75 -12.49
N VAL A 177 -6.68 6.61 -13.50
CA VAL A 177 -5.58 6.66 -14.48
C VAL A 177 -4.95 8.03 -14.43
N PHE A 178 -3.67 8.08 -14.10
CA PHE A 178 -2.86 9.30 -14.06
C PHE A 178 -1.83 9.26 -15.18
N SER A 179 -1.68 10.35 -15.93
CA SER A 179 -0.80 10.41 -17.11
C SER A 179 -0.05 11.73 -17.24
N THR A 180 1.17 11.68 -17.78
CA THR A 180 1.99 12.85 -18.13
C THR A 180 2.33 12.81 -19.63
N ASN A 181 1.71 13.69 -20.42
CA ASN A 181 1.68 13.59 -21.89
C ASN A 181 2.77 14.41 -22.60
N GLY A 182 3.71 15.00 -21.85
CA GLY A 182 4.74 15.91 -22.38
C GLY A 182 6.12 15.28 -22.50
N PRO A 183 6.99 15.80 -23.39
CA PRO A 183 8.40 15.37 -23.47
C PRO A 183 9.22 15.85 -22.26
N THR A 184 8.74 16.87 -21.56
CA THR A 184 9.36 17.40 -20.35
C THR A 184 8.60 16.94 -19.11
N ALA A 185 9.30 16.82 -17.98
CA ALA A 185 8.67 16.50 -16.72
C ALA A 185 7.54 17.51 -16.42
N PRO A 186 6.38 17.05 -15.92
CA PRO A 186 5.38 17.96 -15.38
C PRO A 186 6.00 18.81 -14.26
N GLY A 187 5.53 20.05 -14.13
CA GLY A 187 5.89 20.88 -12.99
C GLY A 187 5.18 20.41 -11.72
N GLY A 188 5.80 20.63 -10.57
CA GLY A 188 5.22 20.36 -9.25
C GLY A 188 5.88 19.18 -8.51
N THR A 189 5.35 18.90 -7.33
CA THR A 189 5.81 17.88 -6.37
C THR A 189 4.99 16.59 -6.40
N GLY A 190 3.93 16.55 -7.21
CA GLY A 190 3.07 15.37 -7.37
C GLY A 190 1.75 15.48 -6.61
N TRP A 191 1.17 14.34 -6.28
CA TRP A 191 -0.09 14.30 -5.54
C TRP A 191 -0.10 13.19 -4.47
N GLU A 192 -0.89 13.44 -3.43
CA GLU A 192 -1.35 12.46 -2.47
C GLU A 192 -2.86 12.33 -2.63
N ALA A 193 -3.32 11.09 -2.69
CA ALA A 193 -4.73 10.73 -2.72
C ALA A 193 -5.02 9.80 -1.54
N ALA A 194 -6.16 10.02 -0.89
CA ALA A 194 -6.69 9.12 0.11
C ALA A 194 -7.96 8.47 -0.44
N PHE A 195 -8.06 7.15 -0.31
CA PHE A 195 -9.24 6.39 -0.73
C PHE A 195 -9.90 5.73 0.48
N ILE A 196 -11.23 5.67 0.44
CA ILE A 196 -12.08 5.16 1.50
C ILE A 196 -13.26 4.39 0.92
N SER A 197 -13.86 3.52 1.74
CA SER A 197 -15.14 2.87 1.47
C SER A 197 -16.26 3.73 2.07
N VAL A 198 -17.27 4.09 1.27
CA VAL A 198 -18.43 4.91 1.69
C VAL A 198 -19.77 4.26 1.38
#